data_AF-A0A663EJ18-F1
#
_entry.id   AF-A0A663EJ18-F1
#
_cell.length_a   1.000
_cell.length_b   1.000
_cell.length_c   1.000
_cell.angle_alpha   90.00
_cell.angle_beta   90.00
_cell.angle_gamma   90.00
#
_symmetry.space_group_name_H-M   'P 1'
#
loop_
_entity.id
_entity.type
_entity.pdbx_description
1 polymer ?
#
loop_
_entity_poly.entity_id
_entity_poly.type
_entity_poly.pdbx_seq_one_letter_code
_entity_poly.pdbx_strand_id
1 'polypeptide(L)'
;MHNEVENLSNCFQEQIRLQGQVRLLEHRVKQQQLKIIQLLEKKEIQYSDRGDENSVIDLGGKRQYSDCAEIYNDGHKQSGFYKMKPVQSPTEFLAFCDMSEGGAVCLNQNTISKQV
;
A
#
# COMPACT_ATOMS: atom_id res chain seq x y z
N MET A 1 4.50 56.25 18.59
CA MET A 1 5.55 55.61 17.79
C MET A 1 6.29 54.45 18.47
N HIS A 2 6.09 54.14 19.76
CA HIS A 2 6.75 52.97 20.39
C HIS A 2 6.03 51.63 20.13
N ASN A 3 4.69 51.62 20.05
CA ASN A 3 3.91 50.39 19.85
C ASN A 3 4.04 49.72 18.47
N GLU A 4 4.41 50.46 17.42
CA GLU A 4 4.59 49.87 16.07
C GLU A 4 5.93 49.13 15.94
N VAL A 5 6.97 49.61 16.64
CA VAL A 5 8.30 49.00 16.65
C VAL A 5 8.29 47.68 17.42
N GLU A 6 7.56 47.62 18.55
CA GLU A 6 7.35 46.37 19.31
C GLU A 6 6.55 45.33 18.52
N ASN A 7 5.50 45.75 17.81
CA ASN A 7 4.69 44.82 17.00
C ASN A 7 5.49 44.23 15.83
N LEU A 8 6.34 45.04 15.19
CA LEU A 8 7.19 44.56 14.10
C LEU A 8 8.26 43.57 14.60
N SER A 9 8.83 43.84 15.78
CA SER A 9 9.79 42.93 16.44
C SER A 9 9.15 41.58 16.80
N ASN A 10 7.94 41.60 17.35
CA ASN A 10 7.18 40.38 17.67
C ASN A 10 6.80 39.58 16.42
N CYS A 11 6.37 40.25 15.34
CA CYS A 11 6.07 39.61 14.06
C CYS A 11 7.31 38.92 13.46
N PHE A 12 8.47 39.59 13.51
CA PHE A 12 9.72 39.03 13.00
C PHE A 12 10.17 37.80 13.79
N GLN A 13 10.03 37.84 15.12
CA GLN A 13 10.37 36.70 15.97
C GLN A 13 9.44 35.50 15.74
N GLU A 14 8.15 35.75 15.57
CA GLU A 14 7.18 34.71 15.20
C GLU A 14 7.46 34.12 13.82
N GLN A 15 7.87 34.94 12.84
CA GLN A 15 8.26 34.45 11.52
C GLN A 15 9.47 33.50 11.61
N ILE A 16 10.50 33.83 12.39
CA ILE A 16 11.65 32.95 12.59
C ILE A 16 11.22 31.63 13.25
N ARG A 17 10.36 31.71 14.28
CA ARG A 17 9.83 30.53 15.00
C ARG A 17 9.03 29.62 14.06
N LEU A 18 8.16 30.18 13.23
CA LEU A 18 7.35 29.43 12.26
C LEU A 18 8.22 28.82 11.16
N GLN A 19 9.17 29.57 10.62
CA GLN A 19 10.13 29.04 9.64
C GLN A 19 10.95 27.87 10.22
N GLY A 20 11.34 27.95 11.50
CA GLY A 20 11.99 26.83 12.20
C GLY A 20 11.11 25.59 12.28
N GLN A 21 9.83 25.76 12.63
CA GLN A 21 8.87 24.65 12.68
C GLN A 21 8.61 24.03 11.31
N VAL A 22 8.47 24.85 10.26
CA VAL A 22 8.30 24.36 8.88
C VAL A 22 9.51 23.51 8.48
N ARG A 23 10.74 23.99 8.69
CA ARG A 23 11.95 23.20 8.39
C ARG A 23 12.00 21.87 9.14
N LEU A 24 11.59 21.85 10.40
CA LEU A 24 11.52 20.63 11.20
C LEU A 24 10.48 19.65 10.63
N LEU A 25 9.29 20.15 10.26
CA LEU A 25 8.23 19.34 9.67
C LEU A 25 8.67 18.77 8.32
N GLU A 26 9.26 19.59 7.45
CA GLU A 26 9.81 19.16 6.16
C GLU A 26 10.85 18.05 6.34
N HIS A 27 11.73 18.17 7.32
CA HIS A 27 12.71 17.13 7.62
C HIS A 27 12.03 15.82 8.03
N ARG A 28 11.03 15.88 8.94
CA ARG A 28 10.28 14.69 9.38
C ARG A 28 9.53 14.02 8.21
N VAL A 29 8.90 14.80 7.35
CA VAL A 29 8.20 14.28 6.17
C VAL A 29 9.17 13.56 5.23
N LYS A 30 10.35 14.14 4.97
CA LYS A 30 11.39 13.48 4.16
C LYS A 30 11.85 12.15 4.77
N GLN A 31 12.05 12.12 6.09
CA GLN A 31 12.40 10.87 6.79
C GLN A 31 11.30 9.81 6.68
N GLN A 32 10.03 10.22 6.80
CA GLN A 32 8.89 9.31 6.63
C GLN A 32 8.80 8.78 5.20
N GLN A 33 9.04 9.63 4.19
CA GLN A 33 9.07 9.21 2.78
C GLN A 33 10.14 8.15 2.52
N LEU A 34 11.35 8.33 3.05
CA LEU A 34 12.42 7.33 2.91
C LEU A 34 12.02 5.99 3.55
N LYS A 35 11.38 6.03 4.71
CA LYS A 35 10.89 4.80 5.37
C LYS A 35 9.81 4.10 4.54
N ILE A 36 8.91 4.86 3.92
CA ILE A 36 7.89 4.31 3.02
C ILE A 36 8.56 3.62 1.83
N ILE A 37 9.52 4.28 1.18
CA ILE A 37 10.26 3.70 0.04
C ILE A 37 10.93 2.38 0.44
N GLN A 38 11.64 2.35 1.58
CA GLN A 38 12.28 1.13 2.09
C GLN A 38 11.28 -0.01 2.37
N LEU A 39 10.09 0.32 2.87
CA LEU A 39 9.04 -0.68 3.12
C LEU A 39 8.47 -1.23 1.81
N LEU A 40 8.30 -0.37 0.79
CA LEU A 40 7.86 -0.79 -0.53
C LEU A 40 8.89 -1.69 -1.22
N GLU A 41 10.17 -1.35 -1.16
CA GLU A 41 11.26 -2.20 -1.71
C GLU A 41 11.32 -3.56 -1.01
N LYS A 42 11.22 -3.60 0.32
CA LYS A 42 11.15 -4.87 1.08
C LYS A 42 9.94 -5.71 0.71
N LYS A 43 8.81 -5.06 0.44
CA LYS A 43 7.58 -5.73 0.01
C LYS A 43 7.78 -6.40 -1.36
N GLU A 44 8.31 -5.68 -2.36
CA GLU A 44 8.64 -6.23 -3.68
C GLU A 44 9.59 -7.43 -3.61
N ILE A 45 10.64 -7.35 -2.79
CA ILE A 45 11.59 -8.47 -2.61
C ILE A 45 10.89 -9.70 -2.02
N GLN A 46 9.97 -9.52 -1.06
CA GLN A 46 9.19 -10.64 -0.51
C GLN A 46 8.25 -11.30 -1.54
N TYR A 47 7.72 -10.55 -2.51
CA TYR A 47 6.90 -11.12 -3.58
C TYR A 47 7.75 -11.81 -4.65
N SER A 48 8.94 -11.29 -4.94
CA SER A 48 9.87 -11.86 -5.92
C SER A 48 10.51 -13.19 -5.44
N ASP A 49 10.84 -13.29 -4.15
CA ASP A 49 11.43 -14.51 -3.55
C ASP A 49 10.40 -15.66 -3.36
N ARG A 50 9.10 -15.37 -3.44
CA ARG A 50 8.02 -16.37 -3.41
C ARG A 50 7.48 -16.73 -4.79
N GLY A 51 8.09 -16.22 -5.86
CA GLY A 51 7.76 -16.52 -7.25
C GLY A 51 8.26 -17.89 -7.70
N ASP A 52 8.14 -18.93 -6.85
CA ASP A 52 8.33 -20.29 -7.28
C ASP A 52 6.97 -20.78 -7.81
N GLU A 53 6.87 -20.96 -9.13
CA GLU A 53 5.67 -21.45 -9.83
C GLU A 53 5.22 -22.84 -9.31
N ASN A 54 6.04 -23.49 -8.48
CA ASN A 54 5.72 -24.69 -7.70
C ASN A 54 4.86 -24.47 -6.44
N SER A 55 4.53 -23.22 -6.08
CA SER A 55 3.78 -22.87 -4.86
C SER A 55 2.29 -22.53 -5.08
N VAL A 56 1.73 -22.87 -6.24
CA VAL A 56 0.30 -22.70 -6.50
C VAL A 56 -0.49 -23.65 -5.59
N ILE A 57 -1.37 -23.08 -4.76
CA ILE A 57 -2.23 -23.87 -3.88
C ILE A 57 -3.35 -24.47 -4.74
N ASP A 58 -3.25 -25.77 -5.04
CA ASP A 58 -4.31 -26.50 -5.76
C ASP A 58 -5.50 -26.75 -4.83
N LEU A 59 -6.63 -26.13 -5.17
CA LEU A 59 -7.90 -26.25 -4.46
C LEU A 59 -8.72 -27.49 -4.89
N GLY A 60 -8.16 -28.35 -5.74
CA GLY A 60 -8.78 -29.61 -6.14
C GLY A 60 -9.94 -29.42 -7.11
N GLY A 61 -9.63 -28.96 -8.33
CA GLY A 61 -10.31 -29.26 -9.61
C GLY A 61 -11.84 -29.19 -9.81
N LYS A 62 -12.67 -28.87 -8.81
CA LYS A 62 -14.15 -28.97 -8.94
C LYS A 62 -14.91 -27.66 -8.81
N ARG A 63 -14.33 -26.63 -8.17
CA ARG A 63 -14.98 -25.33 -7.95
C ARG A 63 -14.14 -24.21 -8.56
N GLN A 64 -14.77 -23.39 -9.39
CA GLN A 64 -14.17 -22.16 -9.92
C GLN A 64 -14.48 -21.04 -8.95
N TYR A 65 -13.43 -20.45 -8.37
CA TYR A 65 -13.56 -19.31 -7.48
C TYR A 65 -13.48 -18.00 -8.26
N SER A 66 -14.38 -17.05 -7.98
CA SER A 66 -14.38 -15.75 -8.65
C SER A 66 -13.35 -14.79 -8.07
N ASP A 67 -13.03 -14.91 -6.79
CA ASP A 67 -12.16 -14.00 -6.06
C ASP A 67 -11.61 -14.63 -4.77
N CYS A 68 -10.67 -13.93 -4.13
CA CYS A 68 -10.04 -14.35 -2.89
C CYS A 68 -11.02 -14.44 -1.70
N ALA A 69 -12.12 -13.67 -1.71
CA ALA A 69 -13.10 -13.70 -0.63
C ALA A 69 -13.92 -15.00 -0.67
N GLU A 70 -14.28 -15.49 -1.86
CA GLU A 70 -14.93 -16.79 -2.01
C GLU A 70 -14.02 -17.92 -1.50
N ILE A 71 -12.73 -17.89 -1.87
CA ILE A 71 -11.72 -18.84 -1.41
C ILE A 71 -11.59 -18.81 0.12
N TYR A 72 -11.52 -17.60 0.71
CA TYR A 72 -11.46 -17.42 2.16
C TYR A 72 -12.70 -17.98 2.85
N ASN A 73 -13.88 -17.69 2.32
CA ASN A 73 -15.16 -18.13 2.89
C ASN A 73 -15.34 -19.66 2.80
N ASP A 74 -14.71 -20.31 1.82
CA ASP A 74 -14.69 -21.78 1.70
C ASP A 74 -13.72 -22.45 2.70
N GLY A 75 -12.98 -21.66 3.49
CA GLY A 75 -12.11 -22.15 4.56
C GLY A 75 -10.61 -22.13 4.23
N HIS A 76 -10.22 -21.65 3.05
CA HIS A 76 -8.82 -21.51 2.68
C HIS A 76 -8.24 -20.19 3.25
N LYS A 77 -7.59 -20.30 4.41
CA LYS A 77 -7.07 -19.15 5.17
C LYS A 77 -5.59 -18.84 4.97
N GLN A 78 -4.90 -19.62 4.14
CA GLN A 78 -3.47 -19.43 3.88
C GLN A 78 -3.27 -18.32 2.84
N SER A 79 -2.39 -17.35 3.11
CA SER A 79 -2.01 -16.39 2.06
C SER A 79 -1.12 -17.07 1.02
N GLY A 80 -1.40 -16.86 -0.27
CA GLY A 80 -0.69 -17.54 -1.36
C GLY A 80 -1.26 -17.24 -2.74
N PHE A 81 -0.67 -17.83 -3.78
CA PHE A 81 -1.18 -17.73 -5.14
C PHE A 81 -2.28 -18.76 -5.38
N TYR A 82 -3.42 -18.27 -5.87
CA TYR A 82 -4.59 -19.06 -6.20
C TYR A 82 -4.98 -18.87 -7.66
N LYS A 83 -5.45 -19.96 -8.27
CA LYS A 83 -6.05 -19.93 -9.59
C LYS A 83 -7.53 -19.58 -9.47
N MET A 84 -7.96 -18.57 -10.22
CA MET A 84 -9.32 -18.04 -10.16
C MET A 84 -9.89 -17.76 -11.55
N LYS A 85 -11.21 -17.77 -11.65
CA LYS A 85 -11.96 -17.46 -12.88
C LYS A 85 -13.17 -16.58 -12.54
N PRO A 86 -13.01 -15.25 -12.55
CA PRO A 86 -14.15 -14.35 -12.38
C PRO A 86 -15.19 -14.57 -13.48
N VAL A 87 -16.47 -14.36 -13.16
CA VAL A 87 -17.60 -14.55 -14.08
C VAL A 87 -17.44 -13.77 -15.39
N GLN A 88 -16.83 -12.59 -15.33
CA GLN A 88 -16.61 -11.70 -16.48
C GLN A 88 -15.32 -12.02 -17.26
N SER A 89 -14.49 -12.93 -16.76
CA SER A 89 -13.26 -13.35 -17.42
C SER A 89 -13.48 -14.65 -18.20
N PRO A 90 -13.14 -14.71 -19.50
CA PRO A 90 -13.24 -15.94 -20.27
C PRO A 90 -12.19 -16.98 -19.83
N THR A 91 -11.09 -16.54 -19.21
CA THR A 91 -9.93 -17.37 -18.86
C THR A 91 -9.62 -17.31 -17.37
N GLU A 92 -9.02 -18.40 -16.87
CA GLU A 92 -8.42 -18.46 -15.54
C GLU A 92 -7.15 -17.62 -15.46
N PHE A 93 -6.87 -17.06 -14.29
CA PHE A 93 -5.58 -16.43 -14.00
C PHE A 93 -5.13 -16.74 -12.57
N LEU A 94 -3.84 -16.52 -12.32
CA LEU A 94 -3.24 -16.64 -11.00
C LEU A 94 -3.22 -15.27 -10.31
N ALA A 95 -3.68 -15.20 -9.07
CA ALA A 95 -3.59 -14.02 -8.25
C ALA A 95 -3.15 -14.38 -6.83
N PHE A 96 -2.38 -13.49 -6.21
CA PHE A 96 -2.01 -13.60 -4.81
C PHE A 96 -3.18 -13.14 -3.93
N CYS A 97 -3.61 -14.00 -3.01
CA CYS A 97 -4.60 -13.66 -2.00
C CYS A 97 -3.92 -13.47 -0.65
N ASP A 98 -4.08 -12.27 -0.06
CA ASP A 98 -3.72 -12.02 1.33
C ASP A 98 -4.90 -12.37 2.24
N MET A 99 -4.79 -13.49 2.94
CA MET A 99 -5.85 -14.04 3.79
C MET A 99 -5.73 -13.60 5.26
N SER A 100 -4.76 -12.74 5.60
CA SER A 100 -4.50 -12.29 6.97
C SER A 100 -5.67 -11.54 7.61
N GLU A 101 -6.46 -10.81 6.81
CA GLU A 101 -7.64 -10.04 7.27
C GLU A 101 -8.93 -10.38 6.51
N GLY A 102 -9.10 -11.62 6.04
CA GLY A 102 -10.36 -12.01 5.39
C GLY A 102 -10.41 -11.92 3.87
N GLY A 103 -9.25 -11.78 3.20
CA GLY A 103 -9.16 -12.04 1.76
C GLY A 103 -9.59 -10.89 0.84
N ALA A 104 -9.61 -9.64 1.32
CA ALA A 104 -9.98 -8.50 0.48
C ALA A 104 -8.81 -7.53 0.24
N VAL A 105 -8.14 -7.66 -0.92
CA VAL A 105 -7.75 -6.47 -1.69
C VAL A 105 -7.63 -6.80 -3.18
N CYS A 106 -8.34 -6.02 -4.01
CA CYS A 106 -8.09 -5.92 -5.43
C CYS A 106 -7.36 -4.60 -5.71
N LEU A 107 -6.07 -4.66 -6.04
CA LEU A 107 -5.32 -3.53 -6.59
C LEU A 107 -5.12 -3.76 -8.08
N ASN A 108 -5.78 -2.94 -8.90
CA ASN A 108 -5.65 -2.93 -10.35
C ASN A 108 -4.55 -1.94 -10.80
N GLN A 109 -3.66 -2.38 -11.68
CA GLN A 109 -2.53 -1.58 -12.20
C GLN A 109 -2.97 -0.23 -12.80
N ASN A 110 -4.18 -0.16 -13.36
CA ASN A 110 -4.76 1.05 -13.96
C ASN A 110 -5.13 2.16 -12.95
N THR A 111 -5.24 1.86 -11.65
CA THR A 111 -5.51 2.89 -10.63
C THR A 111 -4.25 3.68 -10.28
N ILE A 112 -3.06 3.11 -10.55
CA ILE A 112 -1.77 3.73 -10.25
C ILE A 112 -1.36 4.71 -11.37
N SER A 113 -1.64 4.39 -12.64
CA SER A 113 -1.24 5.25 -13.78
C SER A 113 -2.11 6.48 -14.02
N LYS A 114 -3.26 6.65 -13.34
CA LYS A 114 -4.13 7.84 -13.50
C LYS A 114 -3.83 8.98 -12.52
N GLN A 115 -2.78 8.87 -11.72
CA GLN A 115 -2.39 9.89 -10.75
C GLN A 115 -0.95 10.40 -10.99
N VAL A 116 -0.60 10.65 -12.25
CA VAL A 116 0.59 11.43 -12.64
C VAL A 116 0.17 12.50 -13.63
#